data_AF-A0A6V7I7K4-F1
#
_entry.id   AF-A0A6V7I7K4-F1
#
_cell.length_a   1.000
_cell.length_b   1.000
_cell.length_c   1.000
_cell.angle_alpha   90.00
_cell.angle_beta   90.00
_cell.angle_gamma   90.00
#
_symmetry.space_group_name_H-M   'P 1'
#
loop_
_entity.id
_entity.type
_entity.pdbx_description
1 polymer ?
#
loop_
_entity_poly.entity_id
_entity_poly.type
_entity_poly.pdbx_seq_one_letter_code
_entity_poly.pdbx_strand_id
1 'polypeptide(L)'
;LHHPGSKQQLEEVWEKQDHMEDQAFNPKTFFILHDLDGNGYWDQDEVKALFIKELDKMYSSAPEDDPRERIEEMERMREHVFSEADTNHDGFI
;
A
#
# COMPACT_ATOMS: atom_id res chain seq x y z
N LEU A 1 -8.59 -10.30 -11.25
CA LEU A 1 -8.35 -8.86 -10.96
C LEU A 1 -7.60 -8.81 -9.65
N HIS A 2 -6.45 -8.15 -9.59
CA HIS A 2 -5.74 -7.91 -8.33
C HIS A 2 -6.51 -6.83 -7.57
N HIS A 3 -6.83 -7.09 -6.30
CA HIS A 3 -7.55 -6.15 -5.45
C HIS A 3 -6.53 -5.31 -4.69
N PRO A 4 -6.49 -3.99 -4.91
CA PRO A 4 -5.51 -3.12 -4.30
C PRO A 4 -5.68 -3.05 -2.78
N GLY A 5 -4.60 -3.20 -2.02
CA GLY A 5 -4.66 -3.23 -0.56
C GLY A 5 -5.29 -4.51 0.02
N SER A 6 -5.52 -5.52 -0.81
CA SER A 6 -5.97 -6.83 -0.32
C SER A 6 -4.92 -7.46 0.58
N LYS A 7 -5.38 -8.27 1.55
CA LYS A 7 -4.50 -8.99 2.48
C LYS A 7 -3.35 -9.72 1.77
N GLN A 8 -3.62 -10.34 0.62
CA GLN A 8 -2.63 -11.09 -0.15
C GLN A 8 -1.52 -10.19 -0.72
N GLN A 9 -1.85 -8.96 -1.09
CA GLN A 9 -0.90 -7.97 -1.59
C GLN A 9 -0.01 -7.46 -0.45
N LEU A 10 -0.60 -7.18 0.71
CA LEU A 10 0.15 -6.81 1.91
C LEU A 10 1.07 -7.95 2.40
N GLU A 11 0.60 -9.20 2.33
CA GLU A 11 1.40 -10.40 2.60
C GLU A 11 2.59 -10.51 1.62
N GLU A 12 2.37 -10.26 0.33
CA GLU A 12 3.46 -10.27 -0.64
C GLU A 12 4.51 -9.17 -0.38
N VAL A 13 4.09 -7.97 0.03
CA VAL A 13 5.01 -6.90 0.43
C VAL A 13 5.80 -7.31 1.67
N TRP A 14 5.12 -7.84 2.68
CA TRP A 14 5.74 -8.34 3.91
C TRP A 14 6.79 -9.43 3.63
N GLU A 15 6.47 -10.41 2.81
CA GLU A 15 7.40 -11.50 2.49
C GLU A 15 8.56 -11.02 1.61
N LYS A 16 8.27 -10.30 0.52
CA LYS A 16 9.27 -10.00 -0.52
C LYS A 16 10.00 -8.68 -0.32
N GLN A 17 9.32 -7.64 0.16
CA GLN A 17 9.91 -6.30 0.34
C GLN A 17 10.48 -6.15 1.75
N ASP A 18 9.74 -6.57 2.78
CA ASP A 18 10.21 -6.48 4.18
C ASP A 18 11.08 -7.68 4.58
N HIS A 19 11.26 -8.66 3.67
CA HIS A 19 12.04 -9.88 3.90
C HIS A 19 11.58 -10.67 5.12
N MET A 20 10.27 -10.66 5.39
CA MET A 20 9.66 -11.33 6.54
C MET A 20 9.01 -12.67 6.17
N GLU A 21 9.56 -13.36 5.18
CA GLU A 21 9.09 -14.67 4.68
C GLU A 21 9.01 -15.77 5.77
N ASP A 22 9.87 -15.69 6.79
CA ASP A 22 9.87 -16.62 7.93
C ASP A 22 8.89 -16.22 9.06
N GLN A 23 8.19 -15.09 8.92
CA GLN A 23 7.27 -14.56 9.93
C GLN A 23 5.84 -14.54 9.40
N ALA A 24 4.90 -15.00 10.23
CA ALA A 24 3.48 -14.85 9.93
C ALA A 24 3.13 -13.36 9.78
N PHE A 25 2.38 -13.04 8.73
CA PHE A 25 1.92 -11.68 8.47
C PHE A 25 1.23 -11.08 9.69
N ASN A 26 1.82 -10.00 10.21
CA ASN A 26 1.28 -9.27 11.33
C ASN A 26 0.95 -7.85 10.85
N PRO A 27 -0.35 -7.52 10.67
CA PRO A 27 -0.75 -6.22 10.16
C PRO A 27 -0.20 -5.10 11.05
N LYS A 28 -0.19 -5.27 12.38
CA LYS A 28 0.34 -4.26 13.29
C LYS A 28 1.83 -3.98 13.07
N THR A 29 2.62 -5.03 12.88
CA THR A 29 4.06 -4.86 12.59
C THR A 29 4.27 -4.25 11.21
N PHE A 30 3.50 -4.69 10.22
CA PHE A 30 3.52 -4.14 8.87
C PHE A 30 3.21 -2.63 8.86
N PHE A 31 2.20 -2.20 9.63
CA PHE A 31 1.89 -0.79 9.83
C PHE A 31 3.08 -0.03 10.42
N ILE A 32 3.66 -0.52 11.51
CA ILE A 32 4.82 0.11 12.17
C ILE A 32 6.04 0.19 11.23
N LEU A 33 6.23 -0.80 10.35
CA LEU A 33 7.37 -0.80 9.42
C LEU A 33 7.29 0.27 8.34
N HIS A 34 6.08 0.69 7.94
CA HIS A 34 5.91 1.72 6.92
C HIS A 34 5.29 3.03 7.43
N ASP A 35 5.08 3.15 8.73
CA ASP A 35 4.88 4.43 9.40
C ASP A 35 6.17 5.26 9.25
N LEU A 36 6.13 6.27 8.38
CA LEU A 36 7.31 7.04 7.95
C LEU A 36 7.66 8.12 8.96
N ASP A 37 6.67 8.68 9.65
CA ASP A 37 6.84 9.75 10.63
C ASP A 37 6.84 9.25 12.09
N GLY A 38 6.44 8.00 12.32
CA GLY A 38 6.42 7.33 13.62
C GLY A 38 5.26 7.78 14.51
N ASN A 39 4.19 8.36 13.95
CA ASN A 39 3.06 8.88 14.71
C ASN A 39 2.08 7.78 15.16
N GLY A 40 2.25 6.55 14.66
CA GLY A 40 1.45 5.38 15.00
C GLY A 40 0.14 5.23 14.20
N TYR A 41 -0.04 6.05 13.17
CA TYR A 41 -1.15 6.06 12.23
C TYR A 41 -0.61 6.04 10.82
N TRP A 42 -1.40 5.57 9.86
CA TRP A 42 -1.11 5.82 8.45
C TRP A 42 -1.99 6.93 7.90
N ASP A 43 -1.35 8.01 7.45
CA ASP A 43 -2.01 9.03 6.68
C ASP A 43 -2.10 8.66 5.18
N GLN A 44 -2.78 9.51 4.43
CA GLN A 44 -2.98 9.27 2.99
C GLN A 44 -1.67 9.31 2.19
N ASP A 45 -0.68 10.08 2.62
CA ASP A 45 0.60 10.22 1.93
C ASP A 45 1.49 9.00 2.19
N GLU A 46 1.44 8.43 3.40
CA GLU A 46 2.12 7.19 3.76
C GLU A 46 1.56 5.99 3.00
N VAL A 47 0.24 5.88 2.90
CA VAL A 47 -0.43 4.85 2.09
C VAL A 47 -0.09 5.01 0.60
N LYS A 48 -0.05 6.24 0.09
CA LYS A 48 0.39 6.51 -1.29
C LYS A 48 1.84 6.10 -1.51
N ALA A 49 2.73 6.39 -0.57
CA ALA A 49 4.16 6.05 -0.69
C ALA A 49 4.39 4.53 -0.77
N LEU A 50 3.58 3.74 -0.06
CA LEU A 50 3.57 2.28 -0.17
C LEU A 50 3.21 1.83 -1.59
N PHE A 51 2.11 2.36 -2.13
CA PHE A 51 1.64 2.01 -3.47
C PHE A 51 2.55 2.52 -4.58
N ILE A 52 3.19 3.68 -4.44
CA ILE A 52 4.13 4.19 -5.44
C ILE A 52 5.28 3.20 -5.67
N LYS A 53 5.86 2.63 -4.60
CA LYS A 53 6.92 1.62 -4.74
C LYS A 53 6.43 0.36 -5.43
N GLU A 54 5.19 -0.04 -5.16
CA GLU A 54 4.57 -1.22 -5.75
C GLU A 54 4.24 -1.00 -7.24
N LEU A 55 3.62 0.13 -7.55
CA LEU A 55 3.31 0.57 -8.91
C LEU A 55 4.59 0.73 -9.71
N ASP A 56 5.64 1.35 -9.18
CA ASP A 56 6.91 1.49 -9.89
C ASP A 56 7.49 0.12 -10.27
N LYS A 57 7.37 -0.90 -9.40
CA LYS A 57 7.76 -2.28 -9.73
C LYS A 57 6.91 -2.90 -10.84
N MET A 58 5.58 -2.77 -10.79
CA MET A 58 4.69 -3.29 -11.85
C MET A 58 4.90 -2.58 -13.19
N TYR A 59 5.02 -1.25 -13.16
CA TYR A 59 5.08 -0.39 -14.33
C TYR A 59 6.50 -0.19 -14.89
N SER A 60 7.56 -0.54 -14.14
CA SER A 60 8.95 -0.54 -14.64
C SER A 60 9.16 -1.46 -15.84
N SER A 61 8.25 -2.42 -16.05
CA SER A 61 8.28 -3.37 -17.17
C SER A 61 7.39 -2.94 -18.35
N ALA A 62 6.67 -1.81 -18.25
CA ALA A 62 5.77 -1.30 -19.28
C ALA A 62 6.12 0.16 -19.66
N PRO A 63 7.01 0.35 -20.65
CA PRO A 63 7.47 1.68 -21.07
C PRO A 63 6.41 2.56 -21.76
N GLU A 64 5.22 2.03 -22.07
CA GLU A 64 4.15 2.74 -22.78
C GLU A 64 2.97 3.18 -21.90
N ASP A 65 2.97 2.87 -20.60
CA ASP A 65 1.84 3.26 -19.74
C ASP A 65 1.83 4.75 -19.45
N ASP A 66 0.73 5.40 -19.83
CA ASP A 66 0.47 6.82 -19.63
C ASP A 66 0.59 7.16 -18.13
N PRO A 67 1.39 8.16 -17.74
CA PRO A 67 1.56 8.56 -16.33
C PRO A 67 0.24 8.88 -15.61
N ARG A 68 -0.81 9.21 -16.38
CA ARG A 68 -2.16 9.49 -15.87
C ARG A 68 -2.87 8.24 -15.34
N GLU A 69 -2.79 7.13 -16.07
CA GLU A 69 -3.45 5.88 -15.67
C GLU A 69 -2.85 5.36 -14.36
N ARG A 70 -1.54 5.53 -14.17
CA ARG A 70 -0.85 5.22 -12.90
C ARG A 70 -1.40 6.02 -11.73
N ILE A 71 -1.64 7.31 -11.93
CA ILE A 71 -2.16 8.20 -10.88
C ILE A 71 -3.62 7.86 -10.55
N GLU A 72 -4.44 7.61 -11.57
CA GLU A 72 -5.85 7.23 -11.38
C GLU A 72 -5.96 5.89 -10.65
N GLU A 73 -5.13 4.90 -11.02
CA GLU A 73 -5.13 3.61 -10.33
C GLU A 73 -4.65 3.78 -8.89
N MET A 74 -3.57 4.55 -8.65
CA MET A 74 -3.09 4.86 -7.29
C MET A 74 -4.18 5.48 -6.41
N GLU A 75 -4.93 6.46 -6.92
CA GLU A 75 -6.03 7.08 -6.17
C GLU A 75 -7.16 6.09 -5.90
N ARG A 76 -7.46 5.18 -6.84
CA ARG A 76 -8.42 4.10 -6.63
C ARG A 76 -7.95 3.09 -5.57
N MET A 77 -6.66 2.74 -5.55
CA MET A 77 -6.08 1.87 -4.52
C MET A 77 -6.22 2.52 -3.14
N ARG A 78 -5.88 3.82 -3.05
CA ARG A 78 -6.02 4.60 -1.82
C ARG A 78 -7.46 4.66 -1.34
N GLU A 79 -8.39 5.06 -2.21
CA GLU A 79 -9.81 5.19 -1.84
C GLU A 79 -10.37 3.85 -1.34
N HIS A 80 -9.97 2.74 -1.97
CA HIS A 80 -10.39 1.42 -1.54
C HIS A 80 -9.89 1.08 -0.14
N VAL A 81 -8.59 1.24 0.14
CA VAL A 81 -8.02 0.95 1.45
C VAL A 81 -8.64 1.81 2.55
N PHE A 82 -8.78 3.11 2.32
CA PHE A 82 -9.42 4.00 3.29
C PHE A 82 -10.89 3.63 3.50
N SER A 83 -11.63 3.27 2.44
CA SER A 83 -13.03 2.84 2.59
C SER A 83 -13.21 1.56 3.42
N GLU A 84 -12.20 0.69 3.45
CA GLU A 84 -12.24 -0.56 4.23
C GLU A 84 -11.67 -0.40 5.64
N ALA A 85 -10.65 0.44 5.81
CA ALA A 85 -9.86 0.54 7.04
C ALA A 85 -10.18 1.78 7.90
N ASP A 86 -10.41 2.95 7.28
CA ASP A 86 -10.78 4.20 7.97
C ASP A 86 -12.29 4.23 8.28
N THR A 87 -12.68 3.42 9.27
CA THR A 87 -14.10 3.29 9.66
C THR A 87 -14.66 4.55 10.32
N ASN A 88 -13.82 5.37 10.93
CA ASN A 88 -14.18 6.63 11.60
C ASN A 88 -14.06 7.86 10.68
N HIS A 89 -13.57 7.68 9.45
CA HIS A 89 -13.43 8.72 8.42
C HIS A 89 -12.61 9.93 8.89
N ASP A 90 -11.58 9.69 9.72
CA ASP A 90 -10.70 10.75 10.22
C ASP A 90 -9.48 11.00 9.33
N GLY A 91 -9.33 10.22 8.26
CA GLY A 91 -8.22 10.32 7.32
C GLY A 91 -6.95 9.64 7.81
N PHE A 92 -7.04 8.84 8.88
CA PHE A 92 -5.99 8.00 9.43
C PHE A 92 -6.46 6.55 9.51
N ILE A 93 -5.50 5.62 9.46
CA ILE A 93 -5.71 4.17 9.60
C ILE A 93 -4.92 3.66 10.81
#